data_AF-A0A2L2ZA93-F1
#
_entry.id   AF-A0A2L2ZA93-F1
#
_cell.length_a   1.000
_cell.length_b   1.000
_cell.length_c   1.000
_cell.angle_alpha   90.00
_cell.angle_beta   90.00
_cell.angle_gamma   90.00
#
_symmetry.space_group_name_H-M   'P 1'
#
loop_
_entity.id
_entity.type
_entity.pdbx_description
1 polymer ?
#
loop_
_entity_poly.entity_id
_entity_poly.type
_entity_poly.pdbx_seq_one_letter_code
_entity_poly.pdbx_strand_id
1 'polypeptide(L)' 'HLKDLVGQLSDKNICAEAVCYCCVKDDLFPDRKSMGFPFDRSIKQDSKELLLPTMKATEVPIDHSARH' A
#
# COMPACT_ATOMS: atom_id res chain seq x y z
N HIS A 1 12.40 14.43 -0.87
CA HIS A 1 11.74 14.81 0.40
C HIS A 1 10.67 13.76 0.70
N LEU A 2 11.03 12.75 1.49
CA LEU A 2 10.15 11.63 1.87
C LEU A 2 9.19 12.09 2.98
N LYS A 3 8.12 12.80 2.62
CA LYS A 3 7.13 13.29 3.61
C LYS A 3 6.34 12.17 4.28
N ASP A 4 6.21 11.05 3.58
CA ASP A 4 5.42 9.91 4.03
C ASP A 4 6.24 8.91 4.86
N LEU A 5 7.58 8.99 4.84
CA LEU A 5 8.42 8.09 5.62
C LEU A 5 8.46 8.53 7.10
N VAL A 6 8.17 7.61 8.02
CA VAL A 6 8.24 7.84 9.48
C VAL A 6 9.31 6.98 10.15
N GLY A 7 9.41 5.70 9.77
CA GLY A 7 10.39 4.74 10.29
C GLY A 7 11.63 4.56 9.39
N GLN A 8 12.55 3.69 9.80
CA GLN A 8 13.71 3.32 8.99
C GLN A 8 13.48 1.95 8.38
N LEU A 9 12.96 1.88 7.15
CA LEU A 9 12.99 0.63 6.41
C LEU A 9 14.41 0.42 5.85
N SER A 10 15.23 -0.38 6.55
CA SER A 10 16.59 -0.68 6.14
C SER A 10 16.82 -2.18 6.02
N ASP A 11 17.87 -2.58 5.30
CA ASP A 11 18.27 -3.99 5.16
C ASP A 11 18.64 -4.67 6.50
N LYS A 12 18.77 -3.88 7.57
CA LYS A 12 19.03 -4.38 8.93
C LYS A 12 17.76 -4.79 9.66
N ASN A 13 16.58 -4.45 9.13
CA ASN A 13 15.31 -4.73 9.78
C ASN A 13 14.95 -6.20 9.61
N ILE A 14 14.79 -6.89 10.74
CA ILE A 14 14.41 -8.30 10.77
C ILE A 14 12.91 -8.41 10.47
N CYS A 15 12.51 -9.36 9.61
CA CYS A 15 11.11 -9.63 9.24
C CYS A 15 10.39 -8.46 8.55
N ALA A 16 11.03 -7.78 7.59
CA ALA A 16 10.47 -6.62 6.87
C ALA A 16 9.80 -6.93 5.51
N GLU A 17 9.59 -8.19 5.13
CA GLU A 17 9.02 -8.54 3.82
C GLU A 17 7.49 -8.38 3.74
N ALA A 18 6.78 -8.49 4.86
CA ALA A 18 5.31 -8.44 4.93
C ALA A 18 4.77 -7.22 5.69
N VAL A 19 5.47 -6.08 5.58
CA VAL A 19 5.23 -4.89 6.43
C VAL A 19 3.83 -4.32 6.28
N CYS A 20 3.22 -4.43 5.10
CA CYS A 20 1.84 -3.98 4.86
C CYS A 20 0.79 -4.68 5.72
N TYR A 21 1.09 -5.85 6.29
CA TYR A 21 0.20 -6.58 7.19
C TYR A 21 0.74 -6.68 8.62
N CYS A 22 2.05 -6.83 8.78
CA CYS A 22 2.67 -7.20 10.06
C CYS A 22 3.51 -6.11 10.70
N CYS A 23 3.62 -4.93 10.08
CA CYS A 23 4.53 -3.87 10.50
C CYS A 23 6.01 -4.30 10.47
N VAL A 24 6.88 -3.48 11.06
CA VAL A 24 8.31 -3.74 11.24
C VAL A 24 8.55 -4.04 12.71
N LYS A 25 9.39 -5.03 13.00
CA LYS A 25 9.77 -5.33 14.39
C LYS A 25 10.51 -4.15 15.02
N ASP A 26 10.07 -3.75 16.22
CA ASP A 26 10.68 -2.70 17.05
C ASP A 26 10.82 -1.33 16.36
N ASP A 27 10.02 -1.06 15.32
CA ASP A 27 10.02 0.22 14.60
C ASP A 27 8.58 0.69 14.32
N LEU A 28 8.45 1.97 14.01
CA LEU A 28 7.20 2.55 13.54
C LEU A 28 6.87 2.03 12.13
N PHE A 29 5.57 1.98 11.82
CA PHE A 29 5.13 1.70 10.47
C PHE A 29 5.74 2.73 9.50
N PRO A 30 6.35 2.28 8.38
CA PRO A 30 7.20 3.15 7.57
C PRO A 30 6.41 4.22 6.79
N ASP A 31 5.10 4.07 6.63
CA ASP A 31 4.25 5.07 5.96
C ASP A 31 3.41 5.84 6.99
N ARG A 32 3.43 7.16 6.91
CA ARG A 32 2.68 8.06 7.80
C ARG A 32 1.17 8.01 7.57
N LYS A 33 0.73 7.64 6.38
CA LYS A 33 -0.69 7.64 6.00
C LYS A 33 -1.44 6.57 6.78
N SER A 34 -2.76 6.75 6.87
CA SER A 34 -3.62 5.72 7.43
C SER A 34 -3.49 4.42 6.63
N MET A 35 -3.48 3.29 7.33
CA MET A 35 -3.51 1.97 6.71
C MET A 35 -4.73 1.85 5.80
N GLY A 36 -4.51 1.56 4.52
CA GLY A 36 -5.56 1.48 3.49
C GLY A 36 -5.73 2.76 2.66
N PHE A 37 -5.00 3.85 2.94
CA PHE A 37 -5.00 5.04 2.10
C PHE A 37 -4.73 4.70 0.62
N PRO A 38 -5.45 5.29 -0.36
CA PRO A 38 -6.49 6.33 -0.22
C PRO A 38 -7.92 5.80 -0.01
N PHE A 39 -8.10 4.49 0.19
CA PHE A 39 -9.39 3.80 0.24
C PHE A 39 -9.86 3.48 1.67
N ASP A 40 -9.17 4.00 2.69
CA ASP A 40 -9.50 3.81 4.11
C ASP A 40 -10.80 4.53 4.53
N ARG A 41 -11.38 5.37 3.67
CA ARG A 41 -12.56 6.19 3.94
C ARG A 41 -13.57 6.13 2.81
N SER A 42 -14.82 6.47 3.12
CA SER A 42 -15.89 6.55 2.13
C SER A 42 -15.59 7.60 1.05
N ILE A 43 -15.59 7.16 -0.20
CA ILE A 43 -15.44 7.99 -1.39
C ILE A 43 -16.83 8.23 -1.98
N LYS A 44 -17.16 9.51 -2.27
CA LYS A 44 -18.47 9.90 -2.83
C LYS A 44 -18.49 9.98 -4.35
N GLN A 45 -17.32 10.01 -4.97
CA GLN A 45 -17.14 10.16 -6.41
C GLN A 45 -17.22 8.79 -7.11
N ASP A 46 -17.59 8.79 -8.38
CA ASP A 46 -17.51 7.58 -9.20
C ASP A 46 -16.04 7.23 -9.52
N SER A 47 -15.79 5.96 -9.82
CA SER A 47 -14.49 5.36 -10.11
C SER A 47 -13.63 6.13 -11.13
N LYS A 48 -14.26 6.71 -12.16
CA LYS A 48 -13.56 7.49 -13.20
C LYS A 48 -13.14 8.88 -12.73
N GLU A 49 -13.86 9.45 -11.78
CA GLU A 49 -13.62 10.79 -11.24
C GLU A 49 -12.66 10.77 -10.05
N LEU A 50 -12.39 9.58 -9.50
CA LEU A 50 -11.48 9.38 -8.38
C LEU A 50 -10.00 9.55 -8.77
N LEU A 51 -9.65 9.28 -10.03
CA LEU A 51 -8.26 9.24 -10.47
C LEU A 51 -7.67 10.65 -10.60
N LEU A 52 -6.67 10.94 -9.75
CA LEU A 52 -5.84 12.14 -9.85
C LEU A 52 -4.72 11.96 -10.90
N PRO A 53 -4.07 13.04 -11.38
CA PRO A 53 -2.98 12.95 -12.36
C PRO A 53 -1.78 12.08 -11.94
N THR A 54 -1.60 11.86 -10.62
CA THR A 54 -0.55 10.99 -10.06
C THR A 54 -0.98 9.54 -9.90
N MET A 55 -2.21 9.19 -10.30
CA MET A 55 -2.79 7.85 -10.18
C MET A 55 -2.99 7.22 -11.56
N LYS A 56 -2.95 5.89 -11.62
CA LYS A 56 -3.20 5.11 -12.84
C LYS A 56 -4.00 3.86 -12.50
N ALA A 57 -5.05 3.60 -13.27
CA ALA A 57 -5.78 2.32 -13.24
C ALA A 57 -5.39 1.48 -14.46
N THR A 58 -5.13 0.20 -14.25
CA THR A 58 -4.78 -0.76 -15.32
C THR A 58 -5.61 -2.01 -15.13
N GLU A 59 -6.25 -2.49 -16.19
CA GLU A 59 -7.02 -3.72 -16.19
C GLU A 59 -6.07 -4.94 -16.21
N VAL A 60 -6.29 -5.88 -15.29
CA VAL A 60 -5.47 -7.10 -15.16
C VAL A 60 -6.39 -8.31 -15.08
N PRO A 61 -6.39 -9.22 -16.07
CA PRO A 61 -7.17 -10.43 -16.01
C PRO A 61 -6.54 -11.41 -15.00
N ILE A 62 -7.37 -11.99 -14.14
CA ILE A 62 -6.97 -13.06 -13.22
C ILE A 62 -7.52 -14.37 -13.76
N ASP A 63 -6.63 -15.27 -14.16
CA ASP A 63 -6.99 -16.61 -14.63
C ASP A 63 -6.39 -17.66 -13.68
N HIS A 64 -7.19 -18.65 -13.31
CA HIS A 64 -6.78 -19.75 -12.44
C HIS A 64 -6.70 -21.04 -13.27
N SER A 65 -5.47 -21.52 -13.51
CA SER A 65 -5.27 -22.83 -14.10
C SER A 65 -5.31 -23.91 -13.03
N ALA A 66 -6.43 -24.64 -12.93
CA ALA A 66 -6.51 -25.84 -12.12
C ALA A 66 -5.65 -26.96 -12.76
N ARG A 67 -4.35 -26.99 -12.46
CA ARG A 67 -3.48 -28.13 -12.74
C ARG A 67 -3.26 -28.85 -11.40
N HIS A 68 -3.91 -30.01 -11.27
CA HIS A 68 -3.64 -30.97 -10.21
C HIS A 68 -2.31 -31.68 -10.42
#